data_AF-A0A2U1PY21-F1
#
_entry.id   AF-A0A2U1PY21-F1
#
_cell.length_a   1.000
_cell.length_b   1.000
_cell.length_c   1.000
_cell.angle_alpha   90.00
_cell.angle_beta   90.00
_cell.angle_gamma   90.00
#
_symmetry.space_group_name_H-M   'P 1'
#
loop_
_entity.id
_entity.type
_entity.pdbx_description
1 polymer ?
#
loop_
_entity_poly.entity_id
_entity_poly.type
_entity_poly.pdbx_seq_one_letter_code
_entity_poly.pdbx_strand_id
1 'polypeptide(L)'
;MARWDEILSLPVQNPSTMEFASCDLVWSKIQGPCENLDRLALIPFHRVNDFVRGESNNKDCPTRFHVKARRRYTKMPCKPKVDGILEYIL
;
A
#
# COMPACT_ATOMS: atom_id res chain seq x y z
N MET A 1 7.48 -17.74 -12.04
CA MET A 1 6.28 -17.07 -11.51
C MET A 1 6.35 -15.61 -11.90
N ALA A 2 5.23 -14.94 -12.17
CA ALA A 2 5.28 -13.52 -12.45
C ALA A 2 5.65 -12.77 -11.16
N ARG A 3 6.41 -11.67 -11.26
CA ARG A 3 6.77 -10.82 -10.11
C ARG A 3 5.55 -10.45 -9.25
N TRP A 4 4.39 -10.25 -9.90
CA TRP A 4 3.14 -9.95 -9.23
C TRP A 4 2.65 -11.10 -8.33
N ASP A 5 2.83 -12.36 -8.74
CA ASP A 5 2.46 -13.52 -7.91
C ASP A 5 3.33 -13.56 -6.64
N GLU A 6 4.62 -13.25 -6.77
CA GLU A 6 5.55 -13.20 -5.65
C GLU A 6 5.19 -12.08 -4.66
N ILE A 7 4.85 -10.89 -5.17
CA ILE A 7 4.38 -9.78 -4.33
C ILE A 7 3.08 -10.15 -3.60
N LEU A 8 2.10 -10.73 -4.31
CA LEU A 8 0.81 -11.09 -3.73
C LEU A 8 0.88 -12.31 -2.79
N SER A 9 1.96 -13.10 -2.86
CA SER A 9 2.24 -14.17 -1.91
C SER A 9 2.79 -13.68 -0.56
N LEU A 10 3.21 -12.41 -0.46
CA LEU A 10 3.73 -11.86 0.78
C LEU A 10 2.65 -11.80 1.86
N PRO A 11 3.01 -12.03 3.14
CA PRO A 11 2.07 -11.88 4.23
C PRO A 11 1.68 -10.41 4.42
N VAL A 12 0.38 -10.17 4.56
CA VAL A 12 -0.14 -8.85 4.95
C VAL A 12 0.10 -8.63 6.43
N GLN A 13 0.86 -7.59 6.76
CA GLN A 13 1.25 -7.26 8.12
C GLN A 13 0.33 -6.20 8.70
N ASN A 14 -0.25 -6.51 9.86
CA ASN A 14 -1.09 -5.58 10.61
C ASN A 14 -0.61 -5.51 12.06
N PRO A 15 0.39 -4.68 12.37
CA PRO A 15 0.80 -4.41 13.74
C PRO A 15 -0.40 -3.98 14.58
N SER A 16 -0.50 -4.37 15.85
CA SER A 16 -1.59 -3.96 16.74
C SER A 16 -1.39 -2.57 17.36
N THR A 17 -0.21 -1.97 17.14
CA THR A 17 0.15 -0.64 17.64
C THR A 17 -0.70 0.45 17.00
N MET A 18 -0.97 1.54 17.73
CA MET A 18 -1.80 2.63 17.19
C MET A 18 -1.14 3.30 15.98
N GLU A 19 0.18 3.49 16.05
CA GLU A 19 1.03 4.01 14.98
C GLU A 19 2.22 3.04 14.84
N PHE A 20 2.73 2.88 13.63
CA PHE A 20 3.87 2.00 13.36
C PHE A 20 4.73 2.58 12.24
N ALA A 21 5.98 2.13 12.16
CA ALA A 21 6.98 2.64 11.25
C ALA A 21 7.61 1.50 10.43
N SER A 22 8.50 1.84 9.52
CA SER A 22 9.29 0.92 8.70
C SER A 22 10.07 -0.09 9.54
N CYS A 23 10.51 0.30 10.74
CA CYS A 23 11.21 -0.57 11.68
C CYS A 23 10.33 -1.67 12.31
N ASP A 24 9.01 -1.48 12.32
CA ASP A 24 8.04 -2.44 12.88
C ASP A 24 7.57 -3.46 11.83
N LEU A 25 7.99 -3.29 10.58
CA LEU A 25 7.62 -4.16 9.46
C LEU A 25 8.74 -5.14 9.12
N VAL A 26 8.35 -6.35 8.75
CA VAL A 26 9.23 -7.36 8.19
C VAL A 26 9.33 -7.15 6.68
N TRP A 27 10.53 -6.82 6.19
CA TRP A 27 10.77 -6.54 4.78
C TRP A 27 11.22 -7.79 4.03
N SER A 28 10.45 -8.19 3.02
CA SER A 28 10.81 -9.31 2.14
C SER A 28 11.58 -8.80 0.93
N LYS A 29 12.63 -9.53 0.55
CA LYS A 29 13.42 -9.23 -0.67
C LYS A 29 12.75 -9.95 -1.85
N ILE A 30 12.34 -9.18 -2.84
CA ILE A 30 11.76 -9.67 -4.09
C ILE A 30 12.69 -9.31 -5.24
N GLN A 31 12.86 -10.21 -6.19
CA GLN A 31 13.73 -9.97 -7.34
C GLN A 31 13.09 -8.94 -8.28
N GLY A 32 13.78 -7.81 -8.46
CA GLY A 32 13.39 -6.76 -9.38
C GLY A 32 13.86 -7.01 -10.81
N PRO A 33 13.33 -6.25 -11.79
CA PRO A 33 13.57 -6.46 -13.22
C PRO A 33 14.99 -6.17 -13.71
N CYS A 34 15.87 -5.62 -12.88
CA CYS A 34 17.26 -5.31 -13.24
C CYS A 34 18.22 -5.68 -12.11
N GLU A 35 18.13 -6.94 -11.65
CA GLU A 35 18.91 -7.53 -10.53
C GLU A 35 18.83 -6.81 -9.18
N ASN A 36 18.11 -5.68 -9.12
CA ASN A 36 17.84 -4.96 -7.90
C ASN A 36 16.89 -5.78 -7.02
N LEU A 37 17.33 -6.07 -5.79
CA LEU A 37 16.49 -6.68 -4.77
C LEU A 37 15.62 -5.60 -4.14
N ASP A 38 14.36 -5.55 -4.56
CA ASP A 38 13.38 -4.66 -3.97
C ASP A 38 12.98 -5.21 -2.59
N ARG A 39 12.96 -4.34 -1.57
CA ARG A 39 12.43 -4.69 -0.25
C ARG A 39 10.98 -4.24 -0.18
N LEU A 40 10.08 -5.19 0.07
CA LEU A 40 8.64 -4.95 0.08
C LEU A 40 8.01 -5.50 1.36
N ALA A 41 7.01 -4.78 1.86
CA ALA A 41 6.12 -5.20 2.93
C ALA A 41 4.69 -4.81 2.55
N LEU A 42 3.73 -5.67 2.87
CA LEU A 42 2.32 -5.42 2.61
C LEU A 42 1.62 -5.00 3.90
N ILE A 43 0.84 -3.92 3.82
CA ILE A 43 0.01 -3.43 4.92
C ILE A 43 -1.44 -3.22 4.46
N PRO A 44 -2.44 -3.39 5.33
CA PRO A 44 -3.81 -3.07 5.00
C PRO A 44 -3.97 -1.58 4.63
N PHE A 45 -4.71 -1.29 3.57
CA PHE A 45 -4.90 0.08 3.08
C PHE A 45 -5.45 1.04 4.16
N HIS A 46 -6.32 0.57 5.04
CA HIS A 46 -6.90 1.40 6.11
C HIS A 46 -5.85 1.87 7.14
N ARG A 47 -4.73 1.15 7.26
CA ARG A 47 -3.63 1.43 8.20
C ARG A 47 -2.55 2.34 7.62
N VAL A 48 -2.68 2.75 6.35
CA VAL A 48 -1.69 3.61 5.68
C VAL A 48 -1.49 4.93 6.43
N ASN A 49 -2.55 5.50 7.01
CA ASN A 49 -2.43 6.73 7.80
C ASN A 49 -1.62 6.51 9.09
N ASP A 50 -1.81 5.37 9.74
CA ASP A 50 -1.11 5.00 10.98
C ASP A 50 0.39 4.80 10.70
N PHE A 51 0.72 4.19 9.55
CA PHE A 51 2.07 4.06 9.05
C PHE A 51 2.72 5.42 8.76
N VAL A 52 2.06 6.27 7.98
CA VAL A 52 2.59 7.59 7.61
C VAL A 52 2.86 8.44 8.85
N ARG A 53 1.99 8.37 9.87
CA ARG A 53 2.15 9.12 11.10
C ARG A 53 3.29 8.56 11.95
N GLY A 54 3.38 7.24 12.12
CA GLY A 54 4.47 6.60 12.84
C GLY A 54 5.83 6.88 12.21
N GLU A 55 5.93 6.76 10.88
CA GLU A 55 7.15 7.06 10.14
C GLU A 55 7.53 8.54 10.19
N SER A 56 6.55 9.46 10.21
CA SER A 56 6.81 10.90 10.36
C SER A 56 7.29 11.27 11.77
N ASN A 57 6.93 10.48 12.79
CA ASN A 57 7.35 10.67 14.17
C ASN A 57 8.68 9.97 14.49
N ASN A 58 9.23 9.22 13.53
CA ASN A 58 10.52 8.57 13.70
C ASN A 58 11.65 9.61 13.77
N LYS A 59 12.33 9.66 14.92
CA LYS A 59 13.42 10.60 15.19
C LYS A 59 14.69 10.30 14.39
N ASP A 60 14.89 9.04 14.02
CA ASP A 60 16.10 8.58 13.33
C ASP A 60 16.10 8.99 11.85
N CYS A 61 14.91 9.07 11.25
CA CYS A 61 14.72 9.45 9.84
C CYS A 61 13.47 10.33 9.71
N PRO A 62 13.55 11.66 10.00
CA PRO A 62 12.40 12.56 9.92
C PRO A 62 11.94 12.70 8.47
N THR A 63 11.06 11.79 8.05
CA THR A 63 10.57 11.71 6.68
C THR A 63 9.27 12.49 6.59
N ARG A 64 9.29 13.62 5.88
CA ARG A 64 8.08 14.43 5.67
C ARG A 64 7.30 13.86 4.50
N PHE A 65 6.35 12.98 4.78
CA PHE A 65 5.43 12.49 3.76
C PHE A 65 4.44 13.58 3.37
N HIS A 66 4.50 14.01 2.10
CA HIS A 66 3.46 14.84 1.52
C HIS A 66 2.38 13.93 0.91
N VAL A 67 1.19 13.92 1.50
CA VAL A 67 0.05 13.15 0.96
C VAL A 67 -0.41 13.77 -0.36
N LYS A 68 0.10 13.25 -1.48
CA LYS A 68 -0.24 13.76 -2.83
C LYS A 68 -1.65 13.39 -3.29
N ALA A 69 -2.21 12.28 -2.80
CA ALA A 69 -3.54 11.83 -3.19
C ALA A 69 -4.20 11.02 -2.08
N ARG A 70 -5.44 11.36 -1.75
CA ARG A 70 -6.31 10.57 -0.87
C ARG A 70 -7.39 9.93 -1.73
N ARG A 71 -7.50 8.59 -1.73
CA ARG A 71 -8.67 7.93 -2.32
C ARG A 71 -9.88 8.35 -1.47
N ARG A 72 -10.75 9.22 -2.00
CA ARG A 72 -12.00 9.53 -1.31
C ARG A 72 -12.84 8.25 -1.34
N TYR A 73 -13.11 7.65 -0.19
CA TYR A 73 -14.16 6.64 -0.10
C TYR A 73 -15.49 7.38 -0.19
N THR A 74 -15.89 7.72 -1.41
CA THR A 74 -17.19 8.34 -1.64
C THR A 74 -18.25 7.26 -1.52
N LYS A 75 -18.95 7.21 -0.37
CA LYS A 75 -20.32 6.70 -0.30
C LYS A 75 -21.29 7.65 -1.04
N MET A 76 -20.90 8.12 -2.21
CA MET A 76 -21.77 8.90 -3.07
C MET A 76 -22.40 7.88 -4.02
N PRO A 77 -23.74 7.83 -4.17
CA PRO A 77 -24.33 7.11 -5.29
C PRO A 77 -23.83 7.82 -6.56
N CYS A 78 -22.79 7.27 -7.17
CA CYS A 78 -22.29 7.74 -8.44
C CYS A 78 -23.46 7.66 -9.41
N LYS A 79 -23.91 8.80 -9.94
CA LYS A 79 -24.84 8.80 -11.07
C LYS A 79 -24.21 7.93 -12.17
N PRO A 80 -24.92 6.93 -12.72
CA PRO A 80 -24.37 6.11 -13.78
C PRO A 80 -24.03 7.04 -14.94
N LYS A 81 -22.75 7.07 -15.33
CA LYS A 81 -22.35 7.67 -16.59
C LYS A 81 -22.78 6.68 -17.67
N VAL A 82 -23.91 6.97 -18.29
CA VAL A 82 -24.32 6.35 -19.56
C VAL A 82 -23.45 6.99 -20.62
N ASP A 83 -22.29 6.41 -20.88
CA ASP A 83 -21.57 6.53 -22.14
C ASP A 83 -20.83 5.22 -22.34
N GLY A 84 -21.31 4.45 -23.31
CA GLY A 84 -21.08 3.01 -23.42
C GLY A 84 -19.63 2.62 -23.68
N ILE A 85 -19.26 1.44 -23.16
CA ILE A 85 -18.55 0.37 -23.90
C ILE A 85 -18.66 -0.92 -23.08
N LEU A 86 -19.02 -1.98 -23.82
CA LEU A 86 -19.38 -3.37 -23.53
C LEU A 86 -18.95 -4.02 -22.20
N GLU A 87 -19.93 -4.64 -21.54
CA GLU A 87 -19.73 -5.78 -20.64
C GLU A 87 -19.25 -7.00 -21.45
N TYR A 88 -18.21 -7.67 -20.97
CA TYR A 88 -17.96 -9.07 -21.30
C TYR A 88 -17.86 -9.84 -19.99
N ILE A 89 -18.91 -10.58 -19.68
CA ILE A 89 -18.95 -11.57 -18.60
C ILE A 89 -18.50 -12.90 -19.20
N LEU A 90 -17.54 -13.55 -18.58
CA LEU A 90 -17.34 -15.00 -18.66
C LEU A 90 -17.04 -15.52 -17.25
#